data_AF-A0A7X8UFI4-F1
#
_entry.id   AF-A0A7X8UFI4-F1
#
_cell.length_a   1.000
_cell.length_b   1.000
_cell.length_c   1.000
_cell.angle_alpha   90.00
_cell.angle_beta   90.00
_cell.angle_gamma   90.00
#
_symmetry.space_group_name_H-M   'P 1'
#
loop_
_entity.id
_entity.type
_entity.pdbx_description
1 polymer ?
#
loop_
_entity_poly.entity_id
_entity_poly.type
_entity_poly.pdbx_seq_one_letter_code
_entity_poly.pdbx_strand_id
1 'polypeptide(L)' 'MDNSNSFHYDVALSLGGPDRESVDAIARSLQGRGVRVFYDEFERAALWGKDLQEHLVNVYMRWARYAVVFVSAAY' A
#
# COMPACT_ATOMS: atom_id res chain seq x y z
N MET A 1 26.54 -5.87 4.56
CA MET A 1 25.22 -6.21 3.99
C MET A 1 24.73 -4.94 3.33
N ASP A 2 24.94 -4.80 2.02
CA ASP A 2 24.30 -3.71 1.32
C ASP A 2 22.79 -3.99 1.35
N ASN A 3 22.04 -3.00 1.80
CA ASN A 3 20.59 -3.03 1.75
C ASN A 3 20.23 -2.03 0.65
N SER A 4 20.64 -2.34 -0.59
CA SER A 4 20.17 -1.62 -1.78
C SER A 4 18.66 -1.65 -1.74
N ASN A 5 18.04 -0.55 -1.29
CA ASN A 5 16.60 -0.50 -1.04
C ASN A 5 15.88 -0.35 -2.39
N SER A 6 15.89 -1.42 -3.19
CA SER A 6 15.39 -1.48 -4.57
C SER A 6 13.87 -1.38 -4.68
N PHE A 7 13.16 -1.24 -3.55
CA PHE A 7 11.72 -1.13 -3.50
C PHE A 7 11.31 0.33 -3.27
N HIS A 8 10.29 0.80 -3.99
CA HIS A 8 9.71 2.13 -3.80
C HIS A 8 8.95 2.23 -2.47
N TYR A 9 8.32 1.12 -2.07
CA TYR A 9 7.58 1.02 -0.81
C TYR A 9 8.14 -0.11 0.05
N ASP A 10 8.19 0.14 1.35
CA ASP A 10 8.51 -0.90 2.32
C ASP A 10 7.31 -1.83 2.54
N VAL A 11 6.09 -1.27 2.52
CA VAL A 11 4.84 -2.01 2.70
C VAL A 11 3.75 -1.47 1.78
N ALA A 12 3.00 -2.35 1.12
CA ALA A 12 1.75 -2.03 0.44
C ALA A 12 0.55 -2.62 1.18
N LEU A 13 -0.45 -1.79 1.47
CA LEU A 13 -1.66 -2.19 2.21
C LEU A 13 -2.80 -2.49 1.23
N SER A 14 -3.28 -3.72 1.24
CA SER A 14 -4.43 -4.18 0.45
C SER A 14 -5.64 -4.40 1.33
N LEU A 15 -6.77 -3.81 0.96
CA LEU A 15 -8.01 -3.81 1.73
C LEU A 15 -9.14 -4.48 0.95
N GLY A 16 -9.77 -5.50 1.54
CA GLY A 16 -10.89 -6.21 0.93
C GLY A 16 -12.29 -5.71 1.31
N GLY A 17 -12.42 -4.62 2.09
CA GLY A 17 -13.72 -4.29 2.71
C GLY A 17 -13.81 -2.92 3.38
N PRO A 18 -14.82 -2.70 4.25
CA PRO A 18 -15.16 -1.40 4.84
C PRO A 18 -14.18 -0.91 5.93
N ASP A 19 -13.14 -1.67 6.27
CA ASP A 19 -12.18 -1.36 7.35
C ASP A 19 -11.19 -0.23 7.04
N ARG A 20 -11.61 0.76 6.24
CA ARG A 20 -10.78 1.87 5.77
C ARG A 20 -10.25 2.73 6.92
N GLU A 21 -11.08 3.03 7.93
CA GLU A 21 -10.67 3.85 9.07
C GLU A 21 -9.53 3.20 9.88
N SER A 22 -9.63 1.89 10.12
CA SER A 22 -8.60 1.13 10.84
C SER A 22 -7.27 1.14 10.09
N VAL A 23 -7.32 1.03 8.76
CA VAL A 23 -6.11 0.92 7.94
C VAL A 23 -5.48 2.28 7.65
N ASP A 24 -6.26 3.36 7.57
CA ASP A 24 -5.73 4.73 7.54
C ASP A 24 -4.93 5.03 8.82
N ALA A 25 -5.44 4.65 10.00
CA ALA A 25 -4.71 4.82 11.26
C ALA A 25 -3.38 4.05 11.27
N ILE A 26 -3.36 2.83 10.75
CA ILE A 26 -2.14 2.01 10.61
C ILE A 26 -1.17 2.65 9.62
N ALA A 27 -1.66 3.06 8.44
CA ALA A 27 -0.86 3.68 7.39
C ALA A 27 -0.17 4.96 7.89
N ARG A 28 -0.91 5.83 8.59
CA ARG A 28 -0.37 7.06 9.20
C ARG A 28 0.66 6.76 10.29
N SER A 29 0.39 5.77 11.15
CA SER A 29 1.33 5.37 12.20
C SER A 29 2.64 4.84 11.61
N LEU A 30 2.58 4.06 10.54
CA LEU A 30 3.75 3.56 9.82
C LEU A 30 4.53 4.69 9.14
N GLN A 31 3.84 5.63 8.48
CA GLN A 31 4.47 6.82 7.89
C GLN A 31 5.17 7.68 8.96
N GLY A 32 4.53 7.89 10.12
CA GLY A 32 5.12 8.62 11.25
C GLY A 32 6.39 7.98 11.82
N ARG A 33 6.63 6.70 11.53
CA ARG A 33 7.85 5.95 11.88
C ARG A 33 8.89 5.93 10.76
N GLY A 34 8.65 6.63 9.66
CA GLY A 34 9.55 6.68 8.49
C GLY A 34 9.43 5.49 7.55
N VAL A 35 8.38 4.68 7.66
CA VAL A 35 8.12 3.56 6.74
C VAL A 35 7.45 4.08 5.47
N ARG A 36 7.95 3.70 4.30
CA ARG A 36 7.35 4.07 3.01
C ARG A 36 6.17 3.14 2.72
N VAL A 37 4.96 3.66 2.89
CA VAL A 37 3.72 2.89 2.76
C VAL A 37 2.98 3.25 1.47
N PHE A 38 2.61 2.24 0.69
CA PHE A 38 1.61 2.39 -0.36
C PHE A 38 0.21 2.18 0.24
N TYR A 39 -0.68 3.14 0.00
CA TYR A 39 -2.09 3.08 0.36
C TYR A 39 -2.90 3.79 -0.74
N ASP A 40 -3.91 3.10 -1.28
CA ASP A 40 -4.69 3.55 -2.44
C ASP A 40 -5.40 4.89 -2.19
N GLU A 41 -5.83 5.17 -0.96
CA GLU A 41 -6.45 6.45 -0.61
C GLU A 41 -5.49 7.64 -0.70
N PHE A 42 -4.20 7.44 -0.42
CA PHE A 42 -3.19 8.49 -0.55
C PHE A 42 -2.93 8.85 -2.01
N GLU A 43 -3.22 7.94 -2.94
CA GLU A 43 -2.96 8.12 -4.37
C GLU A 43 -4.24 8.28 -5.22
N ARG A 44 -5.42 8.45 -4.60
CA ARG A 44 -6.71 8.61 -5.31
C ARG A 44 -6.69 9.64 -6.44
N ALA A 45 -5.98 10.75 -6.26
CA ALA A 45 -5.85 11.80 -7.29
C ALA A 45 -4.87 11.41 -8.42
N ALA A 46 -3.85 10.61 -8.13
CA ALA A 46 -2.83 10.16 -9.09
C ALA A 46 -3.26 8.95 -9.92
N LEU A 47 -4.29 8.23 -9.45
CA LEU A 47 -4.89 7.07 -10.11
C LEU A 47 -5.95 7.45 -11.16
N TRP A 48 -6.41 8.71 -11.18
CA TRP A 48 -7.33 9.18 -12.22
C TRP A 48 -6.63 9.25 -13.58
N GLY A 49 -7.08 8.44 -14.54
CA GLY A 49 -6.56 8.39 -15.91
C GLY A 49 -5.39 7.44 -16.16
N LYS A 50 -4.98 6.64 -15.16
CA LYS A 50 -4.05 5.51 -15.33
C LYS A 50 -4.80 4.18 -15.35
N ASP A 51 -4.20 3.16 -15.95
CA ASP A 51 -4.66 1.79 -15.75
C ASP A 51 -4.38 1.40 -14.30
N LEU A 52 -5.42 1.53 -13.47
CA LEU A 52 -5.37 1.23 -12.04
C LEU A 52 -4.92 -0.19 -11.79
N GLN A 53 -5.32 -1.12 -12.64
CA GLN A 53 -5.06 -2.54 -12.45
C GLN A 53 -3.60 -2.87 -12.71
N GLU A 54 -3.02 -2.35 -13.80
CA GLU A 54 -1.59 -2.49 -14.09
C GLU A 54 -0.73 -1.80 -13.02
N HIS A 55 -1.13 -0.62 -12.55
CA HIS A 55 -0.42 0.11 -11.51
C HIS A 55 -0.40 -0.68 -10.19
N LEU A 56 -1.56 -1.16 -9.74
CA LEU A 56 -1.64 -1.96 -8.52
C LEU A 56 -0.85 -3.27 -8.64
N VAL A 57 -0.91 -3.95 -9.80
CA VAL A 57 -0.09 -5.16 -10.04
C VAL A 57 1.39 -4.85 -9.88
N ASN A 58 1.89 -3.75 -10.45
CA ASN A 58 3.29 -3.36 -10.31
C ASN A 58 3.66 -3.00 -8.87
N VAL A 59 2.79 -2.30 -8.15
CA VAL A 59 2.97 -1.98 -6.73
C VAL A 59 3.16 -3.27 -5.91
N TYR A 60 2.19 -4.18 -5.98
CA TYR A 60 2.19 -5.39 -5.15
C TYR A 60 3.23 -6.44 -5.58
N MET A 61 3.59 -6.50 -6.87
CA MET A 61 4.52 -7.52 -7.38
C MET A 61 5.98 -7.06 -7.43
N ARG A 62 6.24 -5.76 -7.63
CA ARG A 62 7.57 -5.26 -8.00
C ARG A 62 8.08 -4.14 -7.11
N TRP A 63 7.20 -3.25 -6.65
CA TRP A 63 7.63 -2.00 -6.00
C TRP A 63 7.52 -2.02 -4.49
N ALA A 64 6.71 -2.91 -3.92
CA ALA A 64 6.60 -3.11 -2.48
C ALA A 64 7.45 -4.28 -2.02
N ARG A 65 8.20 -4.08 -0.93
CA ARG A 65 8.96 -5.17 -0.29
C ARG A 65 8.04 -6.18 0.41
N TYR A 66 6.93 -5.70 0.97
CA TYR A 66 5.92 -6.51 1.64
C TYR A 66 4.52 -6.07 1.21
N ALA A 67 3.62 -7.03 0.98
CA ALA A 67 2.20 -6.79 0.80
C ALA A 67 1.44 -7.30 2.03
N VAL A 68 0.67 -6.42 2.67
CA VAL A 68 -0.17 -6.75 3.83
C VAL A 68 -1.62 -6.70 3.39
N VAL A 69 -2.28 -7.85 3.43
CA VAL A 69 -3.70 -7.97 3.06
C VAL A 69 -4.53 -7.96 4.33
N PHE A 70 -5.42 -6.98 4.44
CA PHE A 70 -6.42 -6.90 5.50
C PHE A 70 -7.68 -7.62 5.04
N VAL A 71 -7.90 -8.77 5.65
CA VAL A 71 -9.10 -9.60 5.45
C VAL A 71 -9.98 -9.42 6.68
N SER A 72 -11.21 -8.96 6.48
CA SER A 72 -12.24 -8.95 7.52
C SER A 72 -13.36 -9.91 7.16
N ALA A 73 -14.28 -10.15 8.09
CA ALA A 73 -15.41 -11.07 7.90
C ALA A 73 -16.35 -10.70 6.73
N ALA A 74 -16.15 -9.52 6.12
CA ALA A 74 -16.88 -9.06 4.94
C ALA A 74 -16.28 -9.53 3.60
N TYR A 75 -15.30 -10.45 3.62
CA TYR A 75 -14.72 -11.06 2.42
C TYR A 75 -15.54 -12.24 1.91
#